data_AF-A0A661PHW1-F1
#
_entry.id   AF-A0A661PHW1-F1
#
_cell.length_a   1.000
_cell.length_b   1.000
_cell.length_c   1.000
_cell.angle_alpha   90.00
_cell.angle_beta   90.00
_cell.angle_gamma   90.00
#
_symmetry.space_group_name_H-M   'P 1'
#
loop_
_entity.id
_entity.type
_entity.pdbx_description
1 polymer ?
#
loop_
_entity_poly.entity_id
_entity_poly.type
_entity_poly.pdbx_seq_one_letter_code
_entity_poly.pdbx_strand_id
1 'polypeptide(L)' 'MKKTVPALKDVQLVILQAGKNPPCTQPSFGNCRGCFGWQAMIEAAAGGDAVWQRVPIHCPVTGLTVKVSKKA' A
#
# COMPACT_ATOMS: atom_id res chain seq x y z
N MET A 1 -3.16 -18.50 16.24
CA MET A 1 -2.63 -18.92 14.93
C MET A 1 -1.73 -17.82 14.41
N LYS A 2 -0.42 -18.03 14.29
CA LYS A 2 0.48 -17.06 13.65
C LYS A 2 0.25 -17.17 12.14
N LYS A 3 -0.57 -16.28 11.57
CA LYS A 3 -0.68 -16.17 10.11
C LYS A 3 0.68 -15.67 9.62
N THR A 4 1.46 -16.54 9.00
CA THR A 4 2.66 -16.14 8.27
C THR A 4 2.18 -15.23 7.16
N VAL A 5 2.38 -13.92 7.28
CA VAL A 5 2.08 -12.97 6.21
C VAL A 5 3.03 -13.34 5.07
N PRO A 6 2.55 -13.71 3.88
CA PRO A 6 3.38 -13.90 2.70
C PRO A 6 4.24 -12.65 2.54
N ALA A 7 5.53 -12.86 2.31
CA ALA A 7 6.45 -11.74 2.25
C ALA A 7 5.98 -10.77 1.16
N LEU A 8 6.11 -9.46 1.39
CA LEU A 8 5.88 -8.41 0.38
C LEU A 8 6.60 -8.67 -0.96
N LYS A 9 7.54 -9.62 -0.98
CA LYS A 9 8.28 -10.14 -2.13
C LYS A 9 7.38 -10.74 -3.21
N ASP A 10 6.21 -11.29 -2.85
CA ASP A 10 5.33 -12.06 -3.74
C ASP A 10 4.25 -11.22 -4.44
N VAL A 11 4.16 -9.95 -4.07
CA VAL A 11 3.25 -8.98 -4.68
C VAL A 11 4.01 -7.85 -5.36
N GLN A 12 3.38 -7.26 -6.36
CA GLN A 12 3.83 -6.05 -7.04
C GLN A 12 2.75 -4.97 -6.92
N LEU A 13 3.18 -3.73 -6.77
CA LEU A 13 2.29 -2.57 -6.79
C LEU A 13 2.25 -2.02 -8.21
N VAL A 14 1.07 -2.06 -8.82
CA VAL A 14 0.80 -1.43 -10.11
C VAL A 14 0.26 -0.04 -9.84
N ILE A 15 0.94 0.98 -10.36
CA ILE A 15 0.49 2.38 -10.22
C ILE A 15 -0.69 2.60 -11.18
N LEU A 16 -1.85 2.92 -10.62
CA LEU A 16 -3.05 3.30 -11.39
C LEU A 16 -3.11 4.82 -11.60
N GLN A 17 -2.69 5.58 -10.58
CA GLN A 17 -2.56 7.03 -10.64
C GLN A 17 -1.30 7.44 -9.89
N ALA A 18 -0.41 8.17 -10.55
CA ALA A 18 0.76 8.75 -9.90
C ALA A 18 0.34 9.81 -8.87
N GLY A 19 0.97 9.79 -7.70
CA GLY A 19 0.78 10.82 -6.69
C GLY A 19 1.75 11.98 -6.87
N LYS A 20 1.44 13.10 -6.22
CA LYS A 20 2.39 14.22 -6.00
C LYS A 20 3.48 13.80 -5.01
N ASN A 21 4.56 14.58 -4.97
CA ASN A 21 5.60 14.41 -3.95
C ASN A 21 4.97 14.46 -2.55
N PRO A 22 5.17 13.41 -1.72
CA PRO A 22 4.59 13.37 -0.39
C PRO A 22 5.10 14.54 0.45
N PRO A 23 4.22 15.38 1.01
CA PRO A 23 4.65 16.38 1.96
C PRO A 23 5.22 15.70 3.21
N CYS A 24 4.79 14.47 3.52
CA CYS A 24 5.29 13.67 4.64
C CYS A 24 6.74 13.20 4.55
N THR A 25 7.43 13.42 3.43
CA THR A 25 8.88 13.25 3.35
C THR A 25 9.63 14.57 3.56
N GLN A 26 8.93 15.69 3.72
CA GLN A 26 9.55 16.98 4.02
C GLN A 26 9.86 17.08 5.52
N PRO A 27 11.02 17.65 5.90
CA PRO A 27 11.42 17.76 7.31
C PRO A 27 10.43 18.52 8.20
N SER A 28 9.68 19.46 7.62
CA SER A 28 8.70 20.31 8.32
C SER A 28 7.32 19.69 8.44
N PHE A 29 7.04 18.63 7.69
CA PHE A 29 5.76 17.94 7.78
C PHE A 29 5.88 16.91 8.90
N GLY A 30 5.06 17.05 9.93
CA GLY A 30 5.02 16.09 11.03
C GLY A 30 4.70 14.66 10.57
N ASN A 31 4.54 13.74 11.52
CA ASN A 31 4.34 12.32 11.20
C ASN A 31 3.01 12.06 10.48
N CYS A 32 3.09 11.67 9.20
CA CYS A 32 1.94 11.15 8.47
C CYS A 32 1.58 9.74 8.99
N ARG A 33 0.35 9.58 9.47
CA ARG A 33 -0.14 8.30 10.01
C ARG A 33 -0.66 7.36 8.93
N GLY A 34 -0.72 7.80 7.67
CA GLY A 34 -1.26 7.04 6.55
C GLY A 34 -0.38 5.89 6.06
N CYS A 35 0.94 6.00 6.23
CA CYS A 35 1.88 5.00 5.71
C CYS A 35 1.73 3.63 6.37
N PHE A 36 1.46 3.58 7.68
CA PHE A 36 1.23 2.31 8.40
C PHE A 36 -0.04 1.61 7.92
N GLY A 37 -1.12 2.37 7.66
CA GLY A 37 -2.35 1.82 7.09
C GLY A 37 -2.10 1.22 5.71
N TRP A 38 -1.32 1.89 4.87
CA TRP A 38 -0.89 1.37 3.57
C TRP A 38 -0.12 0.06 3.69
N GLN A 39 0.87 0.00 4.58
CA GLN A 39 1.63 -1.23 4.81
C GLN A 39 0.70 -2.39 5.21
N ALA A 40 -0.23 -2.18 6.14
CA ALA A 40 -1.18 -3.20 6.56
C ALA A 40 -2.11 -3.65 5.43
N MET A 41 -2.55 -2.75 4.55
CA MET A 41 -3.38 -3.11 3.39
C MET A 41 -2.60 -3.93 2.37
N ILE A 42 -1.34 -3.58 2.09
CA ILE A 42 -0.48 -4.36 1.19
C ILE A 42 -0.19 -5.74 1.78
N GLU A 43 0.09 -5.82 3.07
CA GLU A 43 0.27 -7.09 3.80
C GLU A 43 -0.99 -7.96 3.75
N ALA A 44 -2.19 -7.37 3.91
CA ALA A 44 -3.44 -8.09 3.79
C ALA A 44 -3.68 -8.63 2.38
N ALA A 45 -3.40 -7.82 1.35
CA ALA A 45 -3.48 -8.24 -0.05
C ALA A 45 -2.47 -9.35 -0.39
N ALA A 46 -1.24 -9.25 0.13
CA ALA A 46 -0.22 -10.28 0.01
C ALA A 46 -0.64 -11.58 0.72
N GLY A 47 -1.31 -11.45 1.87
CA GLY A 47 -1.94 -12.51 2.67
C GLY A 47 -2.98 -13.37 1.97
N GLY A 48 -3.34 -13.06 0.73
CA GLY A 48 -4.36 -13.80 0.00
C GLY A 48 -5.79 -13.33 0.28
N ASP A 49 -5.98 -12.20 0.99
CA ASP A 49 -7.31 -11.64 1.20
C ASP A 49 -7.87 -11.09 -0.12
N ALA A 50 -8.91 -11.77 -0.63
CA ALA A 50 -9.51 -11.46 -1.92
C ALA A 50 -10.12 -10.06 -2.00
N VAL A 51 -10.54 -9.47 -0.87
CA VAL A 51 -11.07 -8.09 -0.84
C VAL A 51 -9.92 -7.12 -1.15
N TRP A 52 -8.81 -7.26 -0.43
CA TRP A 52 -7.64 -6.40 -0.56
C TRP A 52 -6.89 -6.57 -1.88
N GLN A 53 -7.03 -7.71 -2.56
CA GLN A 53 -6.50 -7.92 -3.92
C GLN A 53 -7.33 -7.23 -5.02
N ARG A 54 -8.60 -6.92 -4.76
CA ARG A 54 -9.50 -6.35 -5.77
C ARG A 54 -9.58 -4.84 -5.70
N VAL A 55 -9.47 -4.27 -4.51
CA VAL A 55 -9.63 -2.82 -4.30
C VAL A 55 -8.30 -2.07 -4.50
N PRO A 56 -8.32 -0.92 -5.21
CA PRO A 56 -7.18 -0.01 -5.22
C PRO A 56 -6.92 0.58 -3.82
N ILE A 57 -5.65 0.79 -3.51
CA ILE A 57 -5.20 1.50 -2.31
C ILE A 57 -4.94 2.96 -2.70
N HIS A 58 -5.61 3.90 -2.03
CA HIS A 58 -5.52 5.33 -2.31
C HIS A 58 -4.84 6.09 -1.16
N CYS A 59 -3.97 7.04 -1.51
CA CYS A 59 -3.32 7.94 -0.57
C CYS A 59 -3.96 9.32 -0.69
N PRO A 60 -4.74 9.77 0.30
CA PRO A 60 -5.42 11.07 0.24
C PRO A 60 -4.44 12.25 0.31
N VAL A 61 -3.21 12.02 0.80
CA VAL A 61 -2.19 13.07 0.95
C VAL A 61 -1.52 13.40 -0.38
N THR A 62 -1.22 12.39 -1.18
CA THR A 62 -0.49 12.56 -2.45
C THR A 62 -1.37 12.41 -3.68
N GLY A 63 -2.54 11.79 -3.54
CA GLY A 63 -3.34 11.32 -4.66
C GLY A 63 -2.82 10.04 -5.31
N LEU A 64 -1.76 9.40 -4.77
CA LEU A 64 -1.25 8.13 -5.29
C LEU A 64 -2.32 7.05 -5.17
N THR A 65 -2.58 6.33 -6.26
CA THR A 65 -3.46 5.16 -6.26
C THR A 65 -2.73 3.98 -6.87
N VAL A 66 -2.65 2.88 -6.13
CA VAL A 66 -2.01 1.63 -6.57
C VAL A 66 -2.96 0.46 -6.48
N LYS A 67 -2.70 -0.58 -7.26
CA LYS A 67 -3.33 -1.89 -7.12
C LYS A 67 -2.28 -2.93 -6.77
N VAL A 68 -2.59 -3.79 -5.80
CA VAL A 68 -1.74 -4.94 -5.49
C VAL A 68 -2.04 -6.04 -6.50
N SER A 69 -1.01 -6.59 -7.12
CA SER A 69 -1.12 -7.78 -7.99
C SER A 69 -0.07 -8.80 -7.58
N LYS A 70 -0.31 -10.07 -7.87
CA LYS A 70 0.72 -11.10 -7.69
C LYS A 70 1.84 -10.86 -8.68
N LYS A 71 3.09 -11.08 -8.26
CA LYS A 71 4.16 -11.26 -9.25
C LYS A 71 3.87 -12.54 -10.05
N ALA A 72 4.07 -12.45 -11.36
CA ALA A 72 4.00 -13.60 -12.26
C ALA A 72 5.14 -14.59 -11.98
#